data_AF-A0A8T7BRZ3-F1
#
_entry.id   AF-A0A8T7BRZ3-F1
#
_cell.length_a   1.000
_cell.length_b   1.000
_cell.length_c   1.000
_cell.angle_alpha   90.00
_cell.angle_beta   90.00
_cell.angle_gamma   90.00
#
_symmetry.space_group_name_H-M   'P 1'
#
loop_
_entity.id
_entity.type
_entity.pdbx_description
1 polymer ?
#
loop_
_entity_poly.entity_id
_entity_poly.type
_entity_poly.pdbx_seq_one_letter_code
_entity_poly.pdbx_strand_id
1 'polypeptide(L)' 'MQSIQKSDITAVILAGGQGRRMGGQDKGLIEFNGHPIIELLIEALIQQNIKIVINANRNQSTYQRYGYP' A
#
# COMPACT_ATOMS: atom_id res chain seq x y z
N MET A 1 1.99 31.95 -5.49
CA MET A 1 2.28 30.49 -5.44
C MET A 1 1.01 29.80 -5.00
N GLN A 2 0.44 28.88 -5.77
CA GLN A 2 -0.77 28.15 -5.34
C GLN A 2 -0.43 27.23 -4.16
N SER A 3 -1.35 27.13 -3.19
CA SER A 3 -1.20 26.27 -2.02
C SER A 3 -1.64 24.85 -2.36
N ILE A 4 -0.77 23.85 -2.11
CA ILE A 4 -1.09 22.43 -2.29
C ILE A 4 -2.13 22.01 -1.26
N GLN A 5 -3.27 21.50 -1.72
CA GLN A 5 -4.30 20.90 -0.89
C GLN A 5 -4.10 19.39 -0.75
N LYS A 6 -4.68 18.78 0.29
CA LYS A 6 -4.64 17.32 0.46
C LYS A 6 -5.22 16.55 -0.73
N SER A 7 -6.22 17.11 -1.41
CA SER A 7 -6.81 16.55 -2.63
C SER A 7 -5.84 16.47 -3.80
N ASP A 8 -4.77 17.27 -3.77
CA ASP A 8 -3.76 17.31 -4.83
C ASP A 8 -2.68 16.24 -4.61
N ILE A 9 -2.71 15.55 -3.46
CA ILE A 9 -1.73 14.55 -3.05
C ILE A 9 -2.32 13.15 -3.27
N THR A 10 -1.56 12.31 -3.95
CA THR A 10 -1.83 10.87 -4.05
C THR A 10 -0.70 10.09 -3.41
N ALA A 11 -1.04 9.24 -2.44
CA ALA A 11 -0.14 8.24 -1.91
C ALA A 11 -0.17 6.98 -2.79
N VAL A 12 1.00 6.50 -3.18
CA VAL A 12 1.14 5.27 -3.94
C VAL A 12 1.90 4.26 -3.08
N ILE A 13 1.25 3.15 -2.74
CA ILE A 13 1.89 2.03 -2.06
C ILE A 13 2.53 1.12 -3.12
N LEU A 14 3.85 0.98 -3.07
CA LEU A 14 4.62 0.15 -4.01
C LEU A 14 4.82 -1.26 -3.44
N ALA A 15 3.97 -2.20 -3.86
CA ALA A 15 3.94 -3.60 -3.45
C ALA A 15 4.56 -4.55 -4.51
N GLY A 16 5.58 -4.09 -5.24
CA GLY A 16 6.20 -4.83 -6.35
C GLY A 16 7.61 -5.38 -6.10
N GLY A 17 8.12 -5.29 -4.88
CA GLY A 17 9.51 -5.65 -4.59
C GLY A 17 9.76 -7.17 -4.67
N GLN A 18 10.95 -7.61 -5.11
CA GLN A 18 11.26 -9.04 -5.28
C GLN A 18 11.25 -9.89 -3.98
N GLY A 19 11.21 -9.29 -2.80
CA GLY A 19 11.09 -10.04 -1.54
C GLY A 19 12.28 -10.95 -1.21
N ARG A 20 13.45 -10.78 -1.84
CA ARG A 20 14.60 -11.72 -1.72
C ARG A 20 15.02 -12.01 -0.28
N ARG A 21 15.06 -10.98 0.58
CA ARG A 21 15.40 -11.14 2.01
C ARG A 21 14.29 -11.81 2.83
N MET A 22 13.08 -11.87 2.29
CA MET A 22 11.90 -12.48 2.89
C MET A 22 11.58 -13.82 2.22
N GLY A 23 12.58 -14.54 1.71
CA GLY A 23 12.39 -15.84 1.06
C GLY A 23 11.58 -15.79 -0.25
N GLY A 24 11.56 -14.63 -0.93
CA GLY A 24 10.77 -14.41 -2.14
C GLY A 24 9.30 -14.07 -1.88
N GLN A 25 8.87 -14.06 -0.61
CA GLN A 25 7.52 -13.73 -0.21
C GLN A 25 7.16 -12.29 -0.53
N ASP A 26 5.86 -12.05 -0.66
CA ASP A 26 5.36 -10.70 -0.85
C ASP A 26 5.34 -9.91 0.46
N LYS A 27 6.29 -8.99 0.62
CA LYS A 27 6.44 -8.24 1.86
C LYS A 27 5.15 -7.55 2.29
N GLY A 28 4.36 -7.03 1.36
CA GLY A 28 3.10 -6.37 1.72
C GLY A 28 2.07 -7.32 2.32
N LEU A 29 2.16 -8.63 2.05
CA LEU A 29 1.25 -9.65 2.55
C LEU A 29 1.82 -10.45 3.72
N ILE A 30 3.08 -10.22 4.11
CA ILE A 30 3.65 -10.82 5.31
C ILE A 30 2.97 -10.18 6.53
N GLU A 31 2.59 -11.03 7.49
CA GLU A 31 2.05 -10.58 8.77
C GLU A 31 3.15 -10.00 9.66
N PHE A 32 2.85 -8.86 10.27
CA PHE A 32 3.63 -8.24 11.32
C PHE A 32 2.68 -7.90 12.46
N ASN A 33 2.93 -8.47 13.65
CA ASN A 33 2.04 -8.36 14.81
C ASN A 33 0.58 -8.78 14.52
N GLY A 34 0.38 -9.81 13.68
CA GLY A 34 -0.94 -10.33 13.35
C GLY A 34 -1.68 -9.58 12.23
N HIS A 35 -1.05 -8.57 11.61
CA HIS A 35 -1.63 -7.81 10.50
C HIS A 35 -0.71 -7.86 9.27
N PRO A 36 -1.23 -8.11 8.06
CA PRO A 36 -0.49 -7.89 6.83
C PRO A 36 0.12 -6.47 6.80
N ILE A 37 1.40 -6.36 6.42
CA ILE A 37 2.10 -5.06 6.36
C ILE A 37 1.33 -4.02 5.53
N ILE A 38 0.63 -4.44 4.47
CA ILE A 38 -0.19 -3.56 3.64
C ILE A 38 -1.32 -2.88 4.43
N GLU A 39 -1.94 -3.59 5.38
CA GLU A 39 -3.02 -3.04 6.21
C GLU A 39 -2.49 -1.92 7.10
N LEU A 40 -1.32 -2.12 7.72
CA LEU A 40 -0.66 -1.09 8.53
C LEU A 40 -0.36 0.19 7.73
N LEU A 41 0.01 0.04 6.46
CA LEU A 41 0.24 1.19 5.56
C LEU A 41 -1.07 1.88 5.19
N ILE A 42 -2.11 1.12 4.88
CA ILE A 42 -3.44 1.65 4.56
C ILE A 42 -3.99 2.44 5.76
N GLU A 43 -3.95 1.87 6.97
CA GLU A 43 -4.42 2.53 8.20
C GLU A 43 -3.71 3.87 8.44
N ALA A 44 -2.39 3.91 8.28
CA ALA A 44 -1.61 5.13 8.42
C ALA A 44 -1.98 6.20 7.37
N LEU A 45 -2.30 5.78 6.14
CA LEU A 45 -2.63 6.68 5.02
C LEU A 45 -4.09 7.17 5.06
N ILE A 46 -5.03 6.35 5.52
CA ILE A 46 -6.45 6.73 5.65
C ILE A 46 -6.59 7.97 6.54
N GLN A 47 -5.83 8.05 7.62
CA GLN A 47 -5.86 9.19 8.56
C GLN A 47 -5.46 10.53 7.91
N GLN A 48 -4.77 10.50 6.76
CA GLN A 48 -4.33 11.70 6.07
C GLN A 48 -5.42 12.33 5.18
N ASN A 49 -6.51 11.59 4.88
CA ASN A 49 -7.57 12.01 3.95
C ASN A 49 -7.02 12.42 2.57
N ILE A 50 -6.18 11.56 2.00
CA ILE A 50 -5.56 11.70 0.67
C ILE A 50 -5.95 10.51 -0.21
N LYS A 51 -5.80 10.65 -1.54
CA LYS A 51 -6.04 9.53 -2.46
C LYS A 51 -4.96 8.46 -2.25
N ILE A 52 -5.36 7.19 -2.23
CA ILE A 52 -4.45 6.03 -2.10
C ILE A 52 -4.57 5.16 -3.36
N VAL A 53 -3.44 4.67 -3.86
CA VAL A 53 -3.31 3.76 -5.00
C VAL A 53 -2.35 2.63 -4.60
N ILE A 54 -2.62 1.40 -5.02
CA ILE A 54 -1.73 0.25 -4.77
C ILE A 54 -1.13 -0.22 -6.10
N ASN A 55 0.18 -0.09 -6.25
CA ASN A 55 0.91 -0.65 -7.37
C ASN A 55 1.55 -1.99 -6.98
N ALA A 56 1.04 -3.09 -7.54
CA ALA A 56 1.55 -4.43 -7.31
C ALA A 56 1.86 -5.14 -8.64
N ASN A 57 2.95 -5.91 -8.68
CA ASN A 57 3.34 -6.70 -9.86
C ASN A 57 3.05 -8.21 -9.72
N ARG A 58 2.48 -8.63 -8.59
CA ARG A 58 2.00 -9.99 -8.30
C ARG A 58 0.87 -9.91 -7.27
N ASN A 59 0.20 -11.03 -7.02
CA ASN A 59 -0.90 -11.12 -6.04
C ASN A 59 -2.02 -10.07 -6.26
N GLN A 60 -2.28 -9.68 -7.51
CA GLN A 60 -3.20 -8.60 -7.87
C GLN A 60 -4.60 -8.83 -7.29
N SER A 61 -5.10 -10.08 -7.35
CA SER A 61 -6.41 -10.44 -6.79
C SER A 61 -6.49 -10.24 -5.28
N THR A 62 -5.39 -10.42 -4.53
CA THR A 62 -5.33 -10.14 -3.10
C THR A 62 -5.34 -8.63 -2.86
N TYR A 63 -4.51 -7.88 -3.59
CA TYR A 63 -4.43 -6.42 -3.42
C TYR A 63 -5.73 -5.69 -3.81
N GLN A 64 -6.44 -6.16 -4.84
CA GLN A 64 -7.72 -5.62 -5.26
C GLN A 64 -8.81 -5.72 -4.18
N ARG A 65 -8.72 -6.69 -3.25
CA ARG A 65 -9.69 -6.83 -2.15
C ARG A 65 -9.65 -5.67 -1.16
N TYR A 66 -8.54 -4.92 -1.10
CA TYR A 66 -8.46 -3.71 -0.27
C TYR A 66 -9.22 -2.53 -0.87
N GLY A 67 -9.75 -2.63 -2.10
CA GLY A 67 -10.62 -1.61 -2.69
C GLY A 67 -9.88 -0.35 -3.19
N TYR A 68 -8.55 -0.38 -3.26
CA TYR A 68 -7.75 0.68 -3.86
C TYR A 68 -7.41 0.35 -5.32
N PRO A 69 -7.43 1.37 -6.21
CA PRO A 69 -7.09 1.20 -7.62
C PRO A 69 -5.60 0.89 -7.82
#